data_AF-A0A3D5AT98-F1
#
_entry.id   AF-A0A3D5AT98-F1
#
_cell.length_a   1.000
_cell.length_b   1.000
_cell.length_c   1.000
_cell.angle_alpha   90.00
_cell.angle_beta   90.00
_cell.angle_gamma   90.00
#
_symmetry.space_group_name_H-M   'P 1'
#
loop_
_entity.id
_entity.type
_entity.pdbx_description
1 polymer ?
#
loop_
_entity_poly.entity_id
_entity_poly.type
_entity_poly.pdbx_seq_one_letter_code
_entity_poly.pdbx_strand_id
1 'polypeptide(L)' 'MIVDAHHHLWDLSRGYSWLDDPAVSAIRRTFTVADLEGELAAAGVSRTVLV' A
#
# COMPACT_ATOMS: atom_id res chain seq x y z
N MET A 1 12.07 16.42 7.48
CA MET A 1 11.42 15.12 7.81
C MET A 1 10.14 15.06 7.00
N ILE A 2 9.97 14.02 6.18
CA ILE A 2 8.76 13.81 5.38
C ILE A 2 7.93 12.74 6.07
N VAL A 3 6.63 12.99 6.20
CA VAL A 3 5.65 12.02 6.71
C VAL A 3 4.63 11.76 5.61
N ASP A 4 4.49 10.51 5.20
CA ASP A 4 3.35 10.07 4.41
C ASP A 4 2.14 9.94 5.34
N ALA A 5 1.18 10.84 5.18
CA ALA A 5 0.06 10.92 6.08
C ALA A 5 -1.00 9.84 5.84
N HIS A 6 -0.90 9.05 4.75
CA HIS A 6 -1.97 8.14 4.35
C HIS A 6 -1.47 7.02 3.44
N HIS A 7 -1.37 5.79 3.96
CA HIS A 7 -1.25 4.58 3.14
C HIS A 7 -2.22 3.49 3.62
N HIS A 8 -2.40 2.48 2.78
CA HIS A 8 -3.16 1.27 3.10
C HIS A 8 -2.28 0.03 2.90
N LEU A 9 -2.55 -1.00 3.69
CA LEU A 9 -2.02 -2.35 3.51
C LEU A 9 -3.18 -3.31 3.43
N TRP A 10 -3.06 -4.37 2.62
CA TRP A 10 -4.13 -5.35 2.52
C TRP A 10 -3.63 -6.74 2.18
N ASP A 11 -4.26 -7.74 2.80
CA ASP A 11 -4.14 -9.15 2.43
C ASP A 11 -5.30 -9.54 1.51
N LEU A 12 -4.97 -9.85 0.25
CA LEU A 12 -5.92 -10.21 -0.80
C LEU A 12 -6.84 -11.38 -0.41
N SER A 13 -6.38 -12.28 0.48
CA SER A 13 -7.18 -13.42 0.94
C SER A 13 -8.46 -13.01 1.68
N ARG A 14 -8.51 -11.79 2.22
CA ARG A 14 -9.65 -11.27 2.99
C ARG A 14 -10.84 -10.82 2.13
N GLY A 15 -10.64 -10.71 0.81
CA GLY A 15 -11.68 -10.35 -0.14
C GLY A 15 -12.03 -8.86 -0.10
N TYR A 16 -11.78 -8.15 -1.21
CA TYR A 16 -12.15 -6.75 -1.39
C TYR A 16 -12.83 -6.56 -2.74
N SER A 17 -14.14 -6.29 -2.74
CA SER A 17 -14.93 -6.18 -3.97
C SER A 17 -14.47 -5.05 -4.90
N TRP A 18 -13.92 -3.97 -4.34
CA TRP A 18 -13.39 -2.85 -5.15
C TRP A 18 -12.15 -3.23 -5.97
N LEU A 19 -11.44 -4.30 -5.59
CA LEU A 19 -10.31 -4.82 -6.37
C LEU A 19 -10.74 -5.66 -7.59
N ASP A 20 -12.04 -5.98 -7.72
CA ASP A 20 -12.56 -6.75 -8.87
C ASP A 20 -12.69 -5.91 -10.15
N ASP A 21 -12.58 -4.58 -10.04
CA ASP A 21 -12.56 -3.68 -11.19
C ASP A 21 -11.30 -3.91 -12.05
N PRO A 22 -11.44 -4.24 -13.35
CA PRO A 22 -10.30 -4.41 -14.25
C PRO A 22 -9.36 -3.20 -14.32
N ALA A 23 -9.88 -1.98 -14.09
CA ALA A 23 -9.09 -0.75 -14.09
C ALA A 23 -8.03 -0.70 -12.99
N VAL A 24 -8.21 -1.46 -11.90
CA VAL A 24 -7.25 -1.53 -10.78
C VAL A 24 -6.51 -2.86 -10.71
N SER A 25 -6.52 -3.65 -11.79
CA SER A 25 -5.86 -4.96 -11.87
C SER A 25 -4.38 -4.93 -11.48
N ALA A 26 -3.67 -3.82 -11.74
CA ALA A 26 -2.27 -3.62 -11.37
C ALA A 26 -2.01 -3.71 -9.85
N ILE A 27 -3.00 -3.36 -9.03
CA ILE A 27 -2.90 -3.38 -7.55
C ILE A 27 -3.66 -4.56 -6.92
N ARG A 28 -4.17 -5.51 -7.72
CA ARG A 28 -4.87 -6.71 -7.23
C ARG A 28 -3.89 -7.79 -6.74
N ARG A 29 -3.14 -7.47 -5.69
CA ARG A 29 -2.20 -8.36 -4.97
C ARG A 29 -2.15 -7.96 -3.49
N THR A 30 -1.61 -8.82 -2.64
CA THR A 30 -1.32 -8.46 -1.24
C THR A 30 -0.21 -7.40 -1.19
N PHE A 31 -0.41 -6.37 -0.36
CA PHE A 31 0.60 -5.36 -0.03
C PHE A 31 0.91 -5.41 1.47
N THR A 32 2.19 -5.60 1.76
CA THR A 32 2.73 -5.77 3.11
C THR A 32 3.61 -4.59 3.50
N VAL A 33 4.01 -4.55 4.78
CA VAL A 33 5.00 -3.57 5.26
C VAL A 33 6.31 -3.67 4.47
N ALA A 34 6.75 -4.87 4.11
CA ALA A 34 8.00 -5.07 3.36
C ALA A 34 7.94 -4.46 1.94
N ASP A 35 6.77 -4.50 1.31
CA ASP A 35 6.57 -3.83 0.01
C ASP A 35 6.66 -2.31 0.15
N LEU A 36 6.16 -1.77 1.28
CA LEU A 36 6.13 -0.35 1.57
C LEU A 36 7.51 0.21 1.95
N GLU A 37 8.31 -0.52 2.71
CA GLU A 37 9.62 -0.05 3.21
C GLU A 37 10.58 0.39 2.09
N GLY A 38 10.59 -0.33 0.97
CA GLY A 38 11.39 0.02 -0.20
C GLY A 38 10.99 1.37 -0.81
N GLU A 39 9.68 1.60 -0.96
CA GLU A 39 9.14 2.83 -1.51
C GLU A 39 9.33 4.03 -0.56
N LEU A 40 9.17 3.83 0.75
CA LEU A 40 9.45 4.87 1.75
C LEU A 40 10.90 5.33 1.69
N ALA A 41 11.85 4.39 1.57
CA ALA A 41 13.26 4.70 1.46
C ALA A 41 13.58 5.46 0.16
N ALA A 42 13.04 5.00 -0.98
CA ALA A 42 13.23 5.65 -2.27
C ALA A 42 12.65 7.08 -2.32
N ALA A 43 11.51 7.31 -1.64
CA ALA A 43 10.85 8.59 -1.56
C ALA A 43 11.39 9.52 -0.45
N GLY A 44 12.32 9.05 0.39
CA GLY A 44 12.84 9.82 1.53
C GLY A 44 11.81 10.07 2.65
N VAL A 45 10.78 9.22 2.74
CA VAL A 45 9.73 9.28 3.76
C VAL A 45 10.25 8.68 5.07
N SER A 46 10.18 9.45 6.16
CA SER A 46 10.75 9.06 7.45
C SER A 46 9.74 8.34 8.36
N ARG A 47 8.44 8.61 8.17
CA ARG A 47 7.33 8.02 8.93
C ARG A 47 6.10 7.95 8.05
N THR A 48 5.19 7.02 8.33
CA THR A 48 3.91 6.93 7.62
C THR A 48 2.78 6.53 8.56
N VAL A 49 1.54 6.80 8.15
CA VAL A 49 0.32 6.47 8.89
C VAL A 49 -0.50 5.44 8.10
N LEU A 50 -0.78 4.31 8.73
CA LEU A 50 -1.67 3.27 8.21
C LEU A 50 -3.14 3.68 8.42
N VAL A 51 -3.94 3.60 7.36
CA VAL A 51 -5.39 3.84 7.32
C VAL A 51 -6.11 2.56 6.89
#